data_AF-A0AA44UVF4-F1
#
_entry.id   AF-A0AA44UVF4-F1
#
_cell.length_a   1.000
_cell.length_b   1.000
_cell.length_c   1.000
_cell.angle_alpha   90.00
_cell.angle_beta   90.00
_cell.angle_gamma   90.00
#
_symmetry.space_group_name_H-M   'P 1'
#
loop_
_entity.id
_entity.type
_entity.pdbx_description
1 polymer ?
#
loop_
_entity_poly.entity_id
_entity_poly.type
_entity_poly.pdbx_seq_one_letter_code
_entity_poly.pdbx_strand_id
1 'polypeptide(L)' 'MSDETAPQDVPTVRSRLAWLGEDAIAEHFAVGRIHLDGVRVTDLDAPAPEGTRPVLR' A
#
# COMPACT_ATOMS: atom_id res chain seq x y z
N MET A 1 -32.87 7.41 0.24
CA MET A 1 -31.64 7.26 1.04
C MET A 1 -30.62 6.62 0.13
N SER A 2 -29.87 7.44 -0.62
CA SER A 2 -28.71 6.95 -1.34
C SER A 2 -27.55 7.23 -0.40
N ASP A 3 -27.14 6.21 0.34
CA ASP A 3 -25.87 6.24 1.04
C ASP A 3 -24.79 6.16 -0.05
N GLU A 4 -24.50 7.31 -0.66
CA GLU A 4 -23.31 7.48 -1.47
C GLU A 4 -22.15 7.48 -0.47
N THR A 5 -21.68 6.28 -0.18
CA THR A 5 -20.51 6.07 0.66
C THR A 5 -19.36 6.74 -0.09
N ALA A 6 -19.02 7.98 0.29
CA ALA A 6 -17.79 8.62 -0.12
C ALA A 6 -16.68 7.56 -0.02
N PRO A 7 -15.84 7.37 -1.06
CA PRO A 7 -14.80 6.36 -1.02
C PRO A 7 -14.04 6.59 0.28
N GLN A 8 -14.18 5.63 1.20
CA GLN A 8 -13.54 5.74 2.50
C GLN A 8 -12.06 5.85 2.17
N ASP A 9 -11.41 6.92 2.61
CA ASP A 9 -9.99 7.24 2.37
C ASP A 9 -9.10 6.19 3.06
N VAL A 10 -9.22 4.93 2.64
CA VAL A 10 -8.40 3.82 3.11
C VAL A 10 -7.05 4.05 2.45
N PRO A 11 -5.97 4.24 3.24
CA PRO A 11 -4.64 4.44 2.68
C PRO A 11 -4.28 3.27 1.78
N THR A 12 -3.63 3.52 0.65
CA THR A 12 -3.11 2.45 -0.21
C THR A 12 -1.71 2.03 0.24
N VAL A 13 -1.22 0.90 -0.28
CA VAL A 13 0.17 0.50 -0.05
C VAL A 13 1.14 1.60 -0.49
N ARG A 14 0.88 2.24 -1.64
CA ARG A 14 1.67 3.40 -2.12
C ARG A 14 1.68 4.54 -1.11
N SER A 15 0.52 4.97 -0.62
CA SER A 15 0.42 6.03 0.39
C SER A 15 1.13 5.68 1.70
N ARG A 16 1.12 4.40 2.11
CA ARG A 16 1.81 3.93 3.32
C ARG A 16 3.33 3.87 3.17
N LEU A 17 3.82 3.75 1.93
CA LEU A 17 5.23 3.75 1.59
C LEU A 17 5.75 5.11 1.14
N ALA A 18 4.94 6.16 1.17
CA ALA A 18 5.30 7.49 0.67
C ALA A 18 6.61 8.05 1.26
N TRP A 19 7.00 7.62 2.46
CA TRP A 19 8.27 7.98 3.11
C TRP A 19 9.52 7.45 2.39
N LEU A 20 9.38 6.44 1.52
CA LEU A 20 10.46 5.84 0.75
C LEU A 20 10.79 6.63 -0.53
N GLY A 21 9.82 7.40 -1.03
CA GLY A 21 9.87 8.05 -2.34
C GLY A 21 9.46 7.12 -3.49
N GLU A 22 8.84 7.68 -4.54
CA GLU A 22 8.26 6.92 -5.66
C GLU A 22 9.28 6.01 -6.37
N ASP A 23 10.50 6.49 -6.61
CA ASP A 23 11.54 5.71 -7.31
C ASP A 23 11.93 4.44 -6.52
N ALA A 24 12.11 4.57 -5.20
CA ALA A 24 12.44 3.44 -4.35
C ALA A 24 11.26 2.48 -4.22
N ILE A 25 10.02 2.99 -4.15
CA ILE A 25 8.81 2.14 -4.18
C ILE A 25 8.80 1.30 -5.45
N ALA A 26 9.06 1.92 -6.61
CA ALA A 26 9.10 1.23 -7.89
C ALA A 26 10.19 0.14 -7.94
N GLU A 27 11.42 0.43 -7.48
CA GLU A 27 12.48 -0.57 -7.41
C GLU A 27 12.10 -1.75 -6.52
N HIS A 28 11.68 -1.49 -5.28
CA HIS A 28 11.33 -2.53 -4.32
C HIS A 28 10.11 -3.34 -4.74
N PHE A 29 9.15 -2.71 -5.42
CA PHE A 29 7.99 -3.39 -5.99
C PHE A 29 8.39 -4.31 -7.15
N ALA A 30 9.21 -3.81 -8.08
CA ALA A 30 9.67 -4.56 -9.25
C ALA A 30 10.40 -5.86 -8.87
N VAL A 31 11.19 -5.83 -7.80
CA VAL A 31 11.87 -7.03 -7.28
C VAL A 31 11.06 -7.82 -6.24
N GLY A 32 9.83 -7.40 -5.94
CA GLY A 32 8.91 -8.14 -5.06
C GLY A 32 9.24 -8.09 -3.57
N ARG A 33 9.91 -7.03 -3.11
CA ARG A 33 10.40 -6.89 -1.73
C ARG A 33 9.36 -6.31 -0.77
N ILE A 34 8.31 -5.69 -1.30
CA ILE A 34 7.25 -5.09 -0.49
C ILE A 34 6.30 -6.18 0.00
N HIS A 35 6.14 -6.27 1.31
CA HIS A 35 5.19 -7.16 1.97
C HIS A 35 4.28 -6.37 2.90
N LEU A 36 3.00 -6.70 2.94
CA LEU A 36 2.01 -6.16 3.86
C LEU A 36 1.55 -7.31 4.76
N ASP A 37 1.76 -7.18 6.07
CA ASP A 37 1.43 -8.23 7.07
C ASP A 37 2.02 -9.62 6.74
N GLY A 38 3.19 -9.62 6.10
CA GLY A 38 3.89 -10.83 5.67
C GLY A 38 3.46 -11.39 4.32
N VAL A 39 2.44 -10.81 3.67
CA VAL A 39 2.01 -11.17 2.31
C VAL A 39 2.72 -10.27 1.30
N ARG A 40 3.31 -10.86 0.25
CA ARG A 40 3.92 -10.08 -0.82
C ARG A 40 2.87 -9.20 -1.51
N VAL A 41 3.17 -7.91 -1.64
CA VAL A 41 2.33 -6.97 -2.37
C VAL A 41 2.54 -7.16 -3.87
N THR A 42 1.44 -7.29 -4.60
CA THR A 42 1.40 -7.37 -6.07
C THR A 42 0.66 -6.20 -6.71
N ASP A 43 0.08 -5.32 -5.89
CA ASP A 43 -0.63 -4.12 -6.31
C ASP A 43 -0.38 -3.00 -5.29
N LEU A 44 0.19 -1.90 -5.75
CA LEU A 44 0.51 -0.73 -4.90
C LEU A 44 -0.72 0.12 -4.59
N ASP A 45 -1.77 0.02 -5.40
CA ASP A 45 -3.03 0.72 -5.23
C ASP A 45 -4.02 -0.06 -4.36
N ALA A 46 -3.65 -1.27 -3.93
CA ALA A 46 -4.42 -2.05 -3.00
C ALA A 46 -4.59 -1.33 -1.64
N PRO A 47 -5.75 -1.47 -0.98
CA PRO A 47 -6.02 -0.87 0.31
C PRO A 47 -5.10 -1.46 1.40
N ALA A 48 -4.46 -0.58 2.16
CA ALA A 48 -3.56 -0.84 3.28
C ALA A 48 -4.01 -0.04 4.53
N PRO A 49 -5.10 -0.49 5.20
CA PRO A 49 -5.69 0.22 6.33
C PRO A 49 -4.69 0.43 7.49
N GLU A 50 -5.00 1.40 8.34
CA GLU A 50 -4.25 1.62 9.59
C GLU A 50 -4.24 0.32 10.42
N GLY A 51 -3.05 -0.10 10.84
CA GLY A 51 -2.83 -1.41 11.49
C GLY A 51 -2.06 -2.41 10.63
N THR A 52 -2.10 -2.29 9.30
CA THR A 52 -1.24 -3.08 8.41
C THR A 52 0.21 -2.60 8.46
N ARG A 53 1.20 -3.49 8.45
CA ARG A 53 2.62 -3.08 8.50
C ARG A 53 3.31 -3.40 7.18
N PRO A 54 3.58 -2.39 6.33
CA PRO A 54 4.45 -2.60 5.18
C PRO A 54 5.88 -2.85 5.67
N VAL A 55 6.52 -3.87 5.13
CA VAL A 55 7.91 -4.21 5.39
C VAL A 55 8.63 -4.47 4.08
N LEU A 56 9.89 -4.08 4.02
CA LEU A 56 10.80 -4.46 2.94
C LEU A 56 11.55 -5.72 3.38
N ARG A 57 11.47 -6.78 2.58
CA ARG A 57 12.26 -8.00 2.76
C ARG A 57 13.19 -8.18 1.58
#